data_AF-A0A354X3R3-F1
#
_entry.id   AF-A0A354X3R3-F1
#
_cell.length_a   1.000
_cell.length_b   1.000
_cell.length_c   1.000
_cell.angle_alpha   90.00
_cell.angle_beta   90.00
_cell.angle_gamma   90.00
#
_symmetry.space_group_name_H-M   'P 1'
#
loop_
_entity.id
_entity.type
_entity.pdbx_description
1 polymer ?
#
loop_
_entity_poly.entity_id
_entity_poly.type
_entity_poly.pdbx_seq_one_letter_code
_entity_poly.pdbx_strand_id
1 'polypeptide(L)'
;PGWGTKIGVIYNTSGESIYAAGNAYRYHSHINGPAFRGGLIELPRQLLDISYTQRIGKGLQMKLTVQNLLDEKVEIAEDFNFSNKYEPLHDPVEIETFWDPVAQREAVRYDYGDNIYSSFRPGRYFSLSISYSF
;
A
#
# COMPACT_ATOMS: atom_id res chain seq x y z
N PRO A 1 -45.60 -2.04 -11.39
CA PRO A 1 -44.37 -2.65 -11.97
C PRO A 1 -43.10 -1.98 -11.39
N GLY A 2 -42.33 -2.69 -10.56
CA GLY A 2 -41.18 -2.12 -9.84
C GLY A 2 -39.97 -3.06 -9.85
N TRP A 3 -39.70 -3.70 -10.98
CA TRP A 3 -38.53 -4.57 -11.15
C TRP A 3 -37.47 -3.81 -11.96
N GLY A 4 -36.21 -4.07 -11.68
CA GLY A 4 -35.09 -3.41 -12.36
C GLY A 4 -33.77 -4.02 -11.97
N THR A 5 -32.83 -4.07 -12.91
CA THR A 5 -31.52 -4.69 -12.74
C THR A 5 -30.45 -3.66 -13.05
N LYS A 6 -29.40 -3.61 -12.23
CA LYS A 6 -28.23 -2.77 -12.45
C LYS A 6 -26.97 -3.58 -12.20
N ILE A 7 -26.06 -3.54 -13.16
CA ILE A 7 -24.71 -4.08 -13.02
C ILE A 7 -23.76 -2.88 -12.97
N GLY A 8 -22.82 -2.90 -12.03
CA GLY A 8 -21.76 -1.91 -11.90
C GLY A 8 -20.41 -2.60 -11.89
N VAL A 9 -19.46 -2.06 -12.64
CA VAL A 9 -18.06 -2.48 -12.66
C VAL A 9 -17.22 -1.27 -12.33
N ILE A 10 -16.30 -1.41 -11.40
CA ILE A 10 -15.37 -0.36 -10.98
C ILE A 10 -13.96 -0.93 -11.10
N TYR A 11 -13.10 -0.24 -11.83
CA TYR A 11 -11.69 -0.58 -11.94
C TYR A 11 -10.88 0.61 -11.44
N ASN A 12 -10.15 0.41 -10.35
CA ASN A 12 -9.36 1.44 -9.68
C ASN A 12 -7.89 1.04 -9.68
N THR A 13 -7.01 2.00 -9.93
CA THR A 13 -5.56 1.83 -9.73
C THR A 13 -5.13 2.79 -8.63
N SER A 14 -4.52 2.28 -7.56
CA SER A 14 -3.80 3.11 -6.60
C SER A 14 -2.36 3.29 -7.09
N GLY A 15 -1.83 4.50 -6.99
CA GLY A 15 -0.41 4.76 -7.18
C GLY A 15 0.38 4.51 -5.90
N GLU A 16 1.68 4.78 -5.97
CA GLU A 16 2.56 4.81 -4.79
C GLU A 16 2.04 5.83 -3.78
N SER A 17 2.00 5.45 -2.51
CA SER A 17 1.56 6.32 -1.43
C SER A 17 2.43 6.16 -0.19
N ILE A 18 2.80 7.28 0.43
CA ILE A 18 3.49 7.24 1.72
C ILE A 18 2.50 6.75 2.79
N TYR A 19 2.75 5.57 3.32
CA TYR A 19 1.96 4.97 4.41
C TYR A 19 2.40 5.53 5.77
N ALA A 20 3.72 5.68 5.97
CA ALA A 20 4.28 6.31 7.17
C ALA A 20 5.60 7.03 6.83
N ALA A 21 5.79 8.25 7.31
CA ALA A 21 7.05 8.96 7.14
C ALA A 21 8.01 8.66 8.30
N GLY A 22 9.19 8.13 7.98
CA GLY A 22 10.28 7.92 8.94
C GLY A 22 11.10 9.21 9.12
N ASN A 23 11.62 9.42 10.34
CA ASN A 23 12.63 10.44 10.56
C ASN A 23 14.00 9.83 10.27
N ALA A 24 14.54 10.11 9.08
CA ALA A 24 15.75 9.49 8.54
C ALA A 24 16.91 9.37 9.52
N TYR A 25 17.14 10.45 10.27
CA TYR A 25 18.19 10.54 11.26
C TYR A 25 17.67 11.35 12.45
N ARG A 26 17.34 10.67 13.54
CA ARG A 26 17.27 11.33 14.83
C ARG A 26 17.85 10.42 15.89
N TYR A 27 19.17 10.25 15.85
CA TYR A 27 19.89 9.90 17.06
C TYR A 27 19.50 10.93 18.14
N HIS A 28 18.84 10.46 19.18
CA HIS A 28 18.37 11.29 20.27
C HIS A 28 18.78 10.61 21.58
N SER A 29 19.55 11.32 22.41
CA SER A 29 20.09 10.80 23.67
C SER A 29 19.02 10.43 24.71
N HIS A 30 17.75 10.69 24.43
CA HIS A 30 16.63 10.48 25.36
C HIS A 30 15.55 9.53 24.80
N ILE A 31 15.65 9.06 23.56
CA ILE A 31 14.72 8.09 22.97
C ILE A 31 15.52 6.85 22.58
N ASN A 32 15.30 5.75 23.28
CA ASN A 32 15.95 4.48 23.00
C ASN A 32 15.21 3.79 21.85
N GLY A 33 15.64 4.03 20.61
CA GLY A 33 15.06 3.48 19.40
C GLY A 33 16.13 3.21 18.34
N PRO A 34 15.82 2.44 17.28
CA PRO A 34 16.76 2.20 16.19
C PRO A 34 17.21 3.54 15.60
N ALA A 35 18.52 3.68 15.37
CA ALA A 35 19.15 4.91 14.87
C ALA A 35 18.66 5.32 13.47
N PHE A 36 18.02 4.39 12.76
CA PHE A 36 17.52 4.54 11.41
C PHE A 36 16.14 3.87 11.30
N ARG A 37 15.15 4.56 10.72
CA ARG A 37 13.91 3.96 10.23
C ARG A 37 13.53 4.63 8.92
N GLY A 38 13.37 3.81 7.89
CA GLY A 38 12.89 4.28 6.59
C GLY A 38 11.45 4.77 6.66
N GLY A 39 11.03 5.49 5.61
CA GLY A 39 9.61 5.68 5.34
C GLY A 39 8.97 4.34 4.96
N LEU A 40 7.65 4.22 5.05
CA LEU A 40 6.89 3.10 4.50
C LEU A 40 6.09 3.61 3.31
N ILE A 41 6.22 2.94 2.17
CA ILE A 41 5.53 3.28 0.92
C ILE A 41 4.62 2.10 0.55
N GLU A 42 3.31 2.33 0.41
CA GLU A 42 2.39 1.36 -0.20
C GLU A 42 2.59 1.38 -1.71
N LEU A 43 2.79 0.20 -2.30
CA LEU A 43 3.02 0.05 -3.73
C LEU A 43 1.71 0.14 -4.53
N PRO A 44 1.80 0.48 -5.84
CA PRO A 44 0.64 0.52 -6.71
C PRO A 44 -0.07 -0.83 -6.79
N ARG A 45 -1.40 -0.82 -6.81
CA ARG A 45 -2.22 -2.00 -7.04
C ARG A 45 -3.48 -1.69 -7.82
N GLN A 46 -4.07 -2.74 -8.40
CA GLN A 46 -5.25 -2.66 -9.24
C GLN A 46 -6.42 -3.37 -8.55
N LEU A 47 -7.54 -2.69 -8.39
CA LEU A 47 -8.73 -3.21 -7.73
C LEU A 47 -9.88 -3.23 -8.73
N LEU A 48 -10.44 -4.43 -8.96
CA LEU A 48 -11.63 -4.63 -9.76
C LEU A 48 -12.79 -5.05 -8.86
N ASP A 49 -13.82 -4.23 -8.82
CA ASP A 49 -15.02 -4.48 -8.04
C ASP A 49 -16.24 -4.62 -8.97
N ILE A 50 -17.07 -5.62 -8.70
CA ILE A 50 -18.31 -5.88 -9.45
C ILE A 50 -19.48 -5.80 -8.48
N SER A 51 -20.56 -5.16 -8.91
CA SER A 51 -21.82 -5.13 -8.16
C SER A 51 -23.01 -5.47 -9.05
N TYR A 52 -23.92 -6.27 -8.51
CA TYR A 52 -25.19 -6.64 -9.10
C TYR A 52 -26.32 -6.20 -8.17
N THR A 53 -27.22 -5.37 -8.66
CA THR A 53 -28.38 -4.89 -7.92
C THR A 53 -29.66 -5.32 -8.63
N GLN A 54 -30.56 -5.95 -7.90
CA GLN A 54 -31.88 -6.35 -8.37
C GLN A 54 -32.96 -5.71 -7.50
N ARG A 55 -33.86 -4.95 -8.11
CA ARG A 55 -35.09 -4.49 -7.48
C ARG A 55 -36.18 -5.55 -7.67
N ILE A 56 -36.80 -5.96 -6.58
CA ILE A 56 -37.87 -6.96 -6.53
C ILE A 56 -39.13 -6.26 -6.02
N GLY A 57 -39.80 -5.51 -6.92
CA GLY A 57 -40.98 -4.74 -6.56
C GLY A 57 -40.67 -3.37 -5.96
N LYS A 58 -41.71 -2.65 -5.54
CA LYS A 58 -41.54 -1.24 -5.12
C LYS A 58 -40.74 -1.10 -3.82
N GLY A 59 -40.84 -2.09 -2.93
CA GLY A 59 -40.28 -2.03 -1.58
C GLY A 59 -39.08 -2.91 -1.30
N LEU A 60 -38.61 -3.77 -2.22
CA LEU A 60 -37.47 -4.67 -1.94
C LEU A 60 -36.36 -4.52 -2.98
N GLN A 61 -35.12 -4.43 -2.52
CA GLN A 61 -33.93 -4.37 -3.35
C GLN A 61 -32.83 -5.26 -2.76
N MET A 62 -32.15 -6.01 -3.63
CA MET A 62 -30.98 -6.81 -3.29
C MET A 62 -29.77 -6.28 -4.02
N LYS A 63 -28.61 -6.24 -3.35
CA LYS A 63 -27.33 -5.86 -3.95
C LYS A 63 -26.26 -6.86 -3.52
N LEU A 64 -25.64 -7.52 -4.49
CA LEU A 64 -24.43 -8.32 -4.32
C LEU A 64 -23.24 -7.48 -4.79
N THR A 65 -22.17 -7.43 -4.01
CA THR A 65 -20.90 -6.77 -4.38
C THR A 65 -19.76 -7.73 -4.14
N VAL A 66 -18.86 -7.85 -5.12
CA VAL A 66 -17.59 -8.57 -5.04
C VAL A 66 -16.49 -7.54 -5.17
N GLN A 67 -15.68 -7.39 -4.13
CA GLN A 67 -14.54 -6.46 -4.11
C GLN A 67 -13.22 -7.21 -4.24
N ASN A 68 -12.22 -6.53 -4.81
CA ASN A 68 -10.89 -7.07 -5.07
C ASN A 68 -10.93 -8.38 -5.88
N LEU A 69 -11.67 -8.39 -6.99
CA LEU A 69 -11.82 -9.60 -7.84
C LEU A 69 -10.47 -10.14 -8.32
N LEU A 70 -9.51 -9.25 -8.58
CA LEU A 70 -8.14 -9.57 -9.00
C LEU A 70 -7.31 -10.24 -7.89
N ASP A 71 -7.76 -10.20 -6.65
CA ASP A 71 -7.01 -10.70 -5.48
C ASP A 71 -5.62 -10.05 -5.36
N GLU A 72 -5.56 -8.73 -5.64
CA GLU A 72 -4.31 -7.99 -5.57
C GLU A 72 -3.82 -7.88 -4.12
N LYS A 73 -2.52 -8.02 -3.97
CA LYS A 73 -1.83 -7.92 -2.68
C LYS A 73 -1.63 -6.46 -2.29
N VAL A 74 -1.55 -6.21 -0.98
CA VAL A 74 -1.03 -4.96 -0.43
C VAL A 74 0.44 -5.18 -0.14
N GLU A 75 1.28 -4.35 -0.75
CA GLU A 75 2.72 -4.37 -0.53
C GLU A 75 3.19 -3.04 0.03
N ILE A 76 4.04 -3.12 1.02
CA ILE A 76 4.63 -1.97 1.68
C ILE A 76 6.15 -2.13 1.59
N ALA A 77 6.80 -1.19 0.92
CA ALA A 77 8.24 -1.07 0.86
C ALA A 77 8.76 -0.13 1.96
N GLU A 78 9.94 -0.42 2.50
CA GLU A 78 10.66 0.51 3.37
C GLU A 78 11.62 1.36 2.53
N ASP A 79 11.39 2.67 2.56
CA ASP A 79 12.20 3.69 1.89
C ASP A 79 13.47 3.95 2.68
N PHE A 80 14.56 3.29 2.29
CA PHE A 80 15.87 3.42 2.94
C PHE A 80 16.69 4.60 2.42
N ASN A 81 16.39 5.11 1.22
CA ASN A 81 17.16 6.20 0.63
C ASN A 81 16.50 7.58 0.81
N PHE A 82 15.31 7.62 1.41
CA PHE A 82 14.47 8.79 1.66
C PHE A 82 14.11 9.57 0.39
N SER A 83 14.06 8.88 -0.74
CA SER A 83 13.66 9.45 -2.02
C SER A 83 12.15 9.77 -2.05
N ASN A 84 11.37 9.23 -1.11
CA ASN A 84 9.90 9.24 -1.09
C ASN A 84 9.28 8.64 -2.37
N LYS A 85 10.01 7.77 -3.04
CA LYS A 85 9.60 7.04 -4.23
C LYS A 85 10.02 5.60 -4.06
N TYR A 86 9.25 4.68 -4.64
CA TYR A 86 9.66 3.30 -4.60
C TYR A 86 10.81 3.04 -5.57
N GLU A 87 11.95 2.62 -5.04
CA GLU A 87 13.11 2.19 -5.82
C GLU A 87 13.40 0.71 -5.54
N PRO A 88 13.18 -0.21 -6.50
CA PRO A 88 13.34 -1.63 -6.24
C PRO A 88 14.74 -1.98 -5.74
N LEU A 89 14.81 -2.91 -4.78
CA LEU A 89 16.08 -3.44 -4.28
C LEU A 89 17.01 -3.84 -5.45
N HIS A 90 18.23 -3.31 -5.41
CA HIS A 90 19.24 -3.56 -6.43
C HIS A 90 20.60 -3.88 -5.78
N ASP A 91 21.56 -4.33 -6.59
CA ASP A 91 22.93 -4.55 -6.14
C ASP A 91 23.49 -3.26 -5.52
N PRO A 92 24.31 -3.36 -4.45
CA PRO A 92 24.80 -2.18 -3.74
C PRO A 92 25.53 -1.23 -4.66
N VAL A 93 25.08 0.03 -4.71
CA VAL A 93 25.75 1.11 -5.45
C VAL A 93 26.44 2.02 -4.45
N GLU A 94 27.74 2.27 -4.62
CA GLU A 94 28.47 3.24 -3.83
C GLU A 94 27.98 4.66 -4.18
N ILE A 95 27.40 5.36 -3.20
CA ILE A 95 26.82 6.71 -3.40
C ILE A 95 27.76 7.81 -2.92
N GLU A 96 28.45 7.56 -1.82
CA GLU A 96 29.29 8.57 -1.17
C GLU A 96 30.44 7.90 -0.40
N THR A 97 31.65 8.41 -0.62
CA THR A 97 32.79 8.12 0.25
C THR A 97 33.01 9.32 1.16
N PHE A 98 32.99 9.09 2.47
CA PHE A 98 33.18 10.14 3.46
C PHE A 98 34.24 9.74 4.49
N TRP A 99 34.91 10.73 5.07
CA TRP A 99 35.84 10.50 6.16
C TRP A 99 35.07 10.29 7.46
N ASP A 100 35.18 9.11 8.08
CA ASP A 100 34.60 8.83 9.39
C ASP A 100 35.58 9.30 10.50
N PRO A 101 35.27 10.38 11.24
CA PRO A 101 36.16 10.90 12.27
C PRO A 101 36.25 10.00 13.51
N VAL A 102 35.30 9.08 13.72
CA VAL A 102 35.30 8.13 14.85
C VAL A 102 36.19 6.93 14.53
N ALA A 103 36.09 6.40 13.31
CA ALA A 103 36.88 5.25 12.88
C ALA A 103 38.24 5.61 12.24
N GLN A 104 38.52 6.90 12.01
CA GLN A 104 39.72 7.42 11.35
C GLN A 104 40.04 6.74 10.01
N ARG A 105 39.01 6.47 9.23
CA ARG A 105 39.11 5.84 7.91
C ARG A 105 38.08 6.39 6.95
N GLU A 106 38.32 6.19 5.66
CA GLU A 106 37.28 6.38 4.65
C GLU A 106 36.20 5.31 4.83
N ALA A 107 34.95 5.76 4.91
CA ALA A 107 33.76 4.94 4.95
C ALA A 107 32.96 5.16 3.67
N VAL A 108 32.39 4.08 3.16
CA VAL A 108 31.57 4.12 1.94
C VAL A 108 30.12 3.90 2.33
N ARG A 109 29.24 4.81 1.88
CA ARG A 109 27.80 4.64 1.94
C ARG A 109 27.34 3.91 0.68
N TYR A 110 26.60 2.83 0.88
CA TYR A 110 25.98 2.05 -0.20
C TYR A 110 24.47 2.31 -0.22
N ASP A 111 23.90 2.43 -1.42
CA ASP A 111 22.46 2.35 -1.66
C ASP A 111 22.10 0.91 -2.04
N TYR A 112 21.02 0.40 -1.46
CA TYR A 112 20.49 -0.93 -1.75
C TYR A 112 19.10 -0.86 -2.39
N GLY A 113 18.51 0.33 -2.52
CA GLY A 113 17.09 0.51 -2.83
C GLY A 113 16.18 0.11 -1.66
N ASP A 114 14.90 -0.06 -1.98
CA ASP A 114 13.82 -0.28 -1.02
C ASP A 114 13.43 -1.76 -0.95
N ASN A 115 13.44 -2.27 0.28
CA ASN A 115 13.02 -3.63 0.55
C ASN A 115 11.51 -3.71 0.78
N ILE A 116 10.90 -4.82 0.36
CA ILE A 116 9.50 -5.12 0.72
C ILE A 116 9.45 -5.51 2.20
N TYR A 117 8.95 -4.59 3.02
CA TYR A 117 8.78 -4.78 4.46
C TYR A 117 7.60 -5.72 4.77
N SER A 118 6.49 -5.56 4.05
CA SER A 118 5.28 -6.36 4.26
C SER A 118 4.56 -6.62 2.95
N SER A 119 4.04 -7.84 2.79
CA SER A 119 3.21 -8.24 1.66
C SER A 119 2.10 -9.15 2.18
N PHE A 120 0.85 -8.77 1.97
CA PHE A 120 -0.29 -9.60 2.36
C PHE A 120 -1.44 -9.49 1.36
N ARG A 121 -2.23 -10.56 1.23
CA ARG A 121 -3.42 -10.60 0.38
C ARG A 121 -4.67 -10.46 1.24
N PRO A 122 -5.42 -9.34 1.14
CA PRO A 122 -6.66 -9.17 1.87
C PRO A 122 -7.77 -10.12 1.36
N GLY A 123 -7.60 -10.69 0.16
CA GLY A 123 -8.56 -11.61 -0.43
C GLY A 123 -9.67 -10.89 -1.19
N ARG A 124 -10.65 -11.69 -1.63
CA ARG A 124 -11.89 -11.22 -2.26
C ARG A 124 -12.97 -11.05 -1.19
N TYR A 125 -13.67 -9.92 -1.20
CA TYR A 125 -14.77 -9.66 -0.27
C TYR A 125 -16.12 -9.76 -0.98
N PHE A 126 -17.04 -10.54 -0.41
CA PHE A 126 -18.41 -10.69 -0.90
C PHE A 126 -19.37 -10.03 0.08
N SER A 127 -20.20 -9.11 -0.40
CA SER A 127 -21.21 -8.44 0.40
C SER A 127 -22.58 -8.57 -0.24
N LEU A 128 -23.54 -9.09 0.52
CA LEU A 128 -24.95 -9.15 0.14
C LEU A 128 -25.74 -8.19 1.04
N SER A 129 -26.42 -7.23 0.42
CA SER A 129 -27.30 -6.28 1.09
C SER A 129 -28.74 -6.46 0.62
N ILE A 130 -29.67 -6.48 1.57
CA ILE A 130 -31.11 -6.51 1.31
C ILE A 130 -31.71 -5.24 1.94
N SER A 131 -32.44 -4.47 1.16
CA SER A 131 -33.08 -3.23 1.59
C SER A 131 -34.58 -3.32 1.37
N TYR A 132 -35.34 -3.05 2.42
CA TYR A 132 -36.80 -3.03 2.40
C TYR A 132 -37.35 -1.63 2.74
N SER A 133 -38.32 -1.15 1.99
CA SER A 133 -39.03 0.12 2.19
C SER A 133 -40.54 -0.12 2.08
N PHE A 134 -41.28 0.36 3.07
CA PHE A 134 -42.74 0.33 3.12
C PHE A 134 -43.36 1.64 2.63
#